data_AF-A0A357R254-F1
#
_entry.id   AF-A0A357R254-F1
#
_cell.length_a   1.000
_cell.length_b   1.000
_cell.length_c   1.000
_cell.angle_alpha   90.00
_cell.angle_beta   90.00
_cell.angle_gamma   90.00
#
_symmetry.space_group_name_H-M   'P 1'
#
loop_
_entity.id
_entity.type
_entity.pdbx_description
1 polymer ?
#
loop_
_entity_poly.entity_id
_entity_poly.type
_entity_poly.pdbx_seq_one_letter_code
_entity_poly.pdbx_strand_id
1 'polypeptide(L)'
;MRAKTLKASICFIIPLLIVGAFILHTAGADTGAEAEPIDLLKSKQLYGPLKLVEPHEIDVNKDLTYYEDNNYRYSVQEGGKILSLIRLANAPVSSEKALTREQAVAVTEKMITNILPEFNSSSYDVIVEQSDGEDTPWRVFHRLINEKGIIFGQISTFIDRDGEVWMLSADIYPEKIDDNSLQKNNMVIEEKAIAIAYQAVEGWAGEQDFALNTEDKESHTVTASQYYDADYSSICWIVHIENVEKIINPQKALHQSFLVTINAQTGEVLNLSPSR
;
A
#
# COMPACT_ATOMS: atom_id res chain seq x y z
N MET A 1 -62.89 -8.63 -52.21
CA MET A 1 -61.65 -9.40 -52.47
C MET A 1 -60.50 -8.69 -51.76
N ARG A 2 -60.24 -9.04 -50.49
CA ARG A 2 -59.07 -9.79 -50.02
C ARG A 2 -57.72 -9.22 -50.46
N ALA A 3 -57.15 -8.44 -49.54
CA ALA A 3 -55.75 -8.09 -49.42
C ALA A 3 -54.85 -9.32 -49.28
N LYS A 4 -53.59 -9.20 -49.76
CA LYS A 4 -52.36 -9.99 -49.51
C LYS A 4 -51.47 -9.68 -50.71
N THR A 5 -50.29 -9.06 -50.62
CA THR A 5 -49.09 -9.44 -49.86
C THR A 5 -48.11 -8.27 -49.89
N LEU A 6 -47.89 -7.58 -48.77
CA LEU A 6 -46.73 -6.71 -48.59
C LEU A 6 -46.41 -6.52 -47.10
N LYS A 7 -46.21 -7.63 -46.38
CA LYS A 7 -45.67 -7.65 -45.01
C LYS A 7 -44.92 -8.96 -44.77
N ALA A 8 -43.84 -9.16 -45.49
CA ALA A 8 -42.95 -10.30 -45.23
C ALA A 8 -41.45 -9.97 -45.34
N SER A 9 -41.05 -8.87 -46.00
CA SER A 9 -39.61 -8.62 -46.25
C SER A 9 -38.95 -7.57 -45.35
N ILE A 10 -39.68 -6.90 -44.46
CA ILE A 10 -39.09 -5.90 -43.54
C ILE A 10 -38.74 -6.53 -42.17
N CYS A 11 -39.41 -7.60 -41.76
CA CYS A 11 -39.13 -8.28 -40.49
C CYS A 11 -37.90 -9.20 -40.51
N PHE A 12 -37.29 -9.47 -41.66
CA PHE A 12 -36.07 -10.30 -41.75
C PHE A 12 -34.79 -9.49 -41.97
N ILE A 13 -34.87 -8.24 -42.42
CA ILE A 13 -33.69 -7.41 -42.66
C ILE A 13 -33.17 -6.80 -41.34
N ILE A 14 -34.06 -6.47 -40.40
CA ILE A 14 -33.67 -5.90 -39.11
C ILE A 14 -32.97 -6.94 -38.20
N PRO A 15 -33.44 -8.20 -38.08
CA PRO A 15 -32.72 -9.20 -37.29
C PRO A 15 -31.39 -9.63 -37.92
N LEU A 16 -31.28 -9.68 -39.26
CA LEU A 16 -30.02 -10.01 -39.93
C LEU A 16 -28.96 -8.92 -39.80
N LEU A 17 -29.35 -7.65 -39.74
CA LEU A 17 -28.42 -6.54 -39.44
C LEU A 17 -27.98 -6.55 -37.97
N ILE A 18 -28.86 -6.95 -37.04
CA ILE A 18 -28.49 -7.09 -35.63
C ILE A 18 -27.56 -8.29 -35.44
N VAL A 19 -27.81 -9.44 -36.08
CA VAL A 19 -26.92 -10.60 -36.03
C VAL A 19 -25.60 -10.32 -36.77
N GLY A 20 -25.61 -9.56 -37.87
CA GLY A 20 -24.38 -9.13 -38.56
C GLY A 20 -23.54 -8.15 -37.73
N ALA A 21 -24.17 -7.23 -37.00
CA ALA A 21 -23.49 -6.33 -36.07
C ALA A 21 -23.02 -7.05 -34.80
N PHE A 22 -23.74 -8.07 -34.34
CA PHE A 22 -23.34 -8.90 -33.20
C PHE A 22 -22.20 -9.83 -33.57
N ILE A 23 -22.21 -10.45 -34.77
CA ILE A 23 -21.09 -11.26 -35.26
C ILE A 23 -19.87 -10.39 -35.59
N LEU A 24 -20.01 -9.14 -36.03
CA LEU A 24 -18.85 -8.22 -36.12
C LEU A 24 -18.36 -7.71 -34.76
N HIS A 25 -19.21 -7.66 -33.72
CA HIS A 25 -18.78 -7.34 -32.35
C HIS A 25 -18.23 -8.54 -31.57
N THR A 26 -18.56 -9.78 -31.97
CA THR A 26 -18.07 -11.01 -31.31
C THR A 26 -17.04 -11.79 -32.15
N ALA A 27 -16.85 -11.43 -33.43
CA ALA A 27 -15.68 -11.82 -34.23
C ALA A 27 -14.51 -10.82 -34.11
N GLY A 28 -14.62 -9.86 -33.19
CA GLY A 28 -13.49 -9.19 -32.54
C GLY A 28 -13.13 -9.87 -31.22
N ALA A 29 -13.24 -11.20 -31.15
CA ALA A 29 -12.57 -11.98 -30.12
C ALA A 29 -11.12 -12.21 -30.57
N ASP A 30 -10.19 -11.91 -29.67
CA ASP A 30 -8.84 -12.42 -29.64
C ASP A 30 -7.95 -12.13 -30.85
N THR A 31 -7.55 -10.87 -30.97
CA THR A 31 -6.11 -10.64 -30.76
C THR A 31 -5.96 -10.00 -29.40
N GLY A 32 -5.78 -10.82 -28.37
CA GLY A 32 -5.08 -10.40 -27.16
C GLY A 32 -3.68 -9.95 -27.55
N ALA A 33 -3.57 -8.75 -28.11
CA ALA A 33 -2.38 -7.97 -27.92
C ALA A 33 -2.45 -7.61 -26.44
N GLU A 34 -1.78 -8.41 -25.61
CA GLU A 34 -1.27 -7.91 -24.34
C GLU A 34 -0.68 -6.54 -24.67
N ALA A 35 -1.29 -5.48 -24.16
CA ALA A 35 -0.73 -4.15 -24.34
C ALA A 35 0.70 -4.25 -23.81
N GLU A 36 1.70 -4.01 -24.68
CA GLU A 36 3.08 -4.08 -24.26
C GLU A 36 3.21 -3.17 -23.01
N PRO A 37 3.92 -3.58 -21.95
CA PRO A 37 3.94 -2.84 -20.69
C PRO A 37 4.24 -1.33 -20.85
N ILE A 38 4.98 -0.97 -21.91
CA ILE A 38 5.24 0.41 -22.35
C ILE A 38 3.95 1.22 -22.64
N ASP A 39 2.94 0.63 -23.28
CA ASP A 39 1.70 1.33 -23.64
C ASP A 39 0.81 1.61 -22.42
N LEU A 40 0.84 0.73 -21.40
CA LEU A 40 0.18 0.95 -20.11
C LEU A 40 0.87 2.03 -19.26
N LEU A 41 2.19 2.19 -19.43
CA LEU A 41 2.98 3.18 -18.69
C LEU A 41 2.95 4.57 -19.33
N LYS A 42 2.63 4.69 -20.63
CA LYS A 42 2.55 5.99 -21.33
C LYS A 42 1.56 6.97 -20.68
N SER A 43 0.46 6.48 -20.13
CA SER A 43 -0.52 7.30 -19.39
C SER A 43 -0.04 7.70 -18.00
N LYS A 44 0.99 7.03 -17.46
CA LYS A 44 1.58 7.24 -16.13
C LYS A 44 2.88 8.06 -16.19
N GLN A 45 3.26 8.55 -17.38
CA GLN A 45 4.42 9.41 -17.62
C GLN A 45 4.25 10.77 -16.93
N LEU A 46 5.28 11.21 -16.22
CA LEU A 46 5.25 12.49 -15.51
C LEU A 46 6.14 13.54 -16.16
N TYR A 47 7.33 13.18 -16.63
CA TYR A 47 8.34 14.16 -17.06
C TYR A 47 8.95 13.89 -18.43
N GLY A 48 8.39 13.01 -19.25
CA GLY A 48 8.83 12.82 -20.63
C GLY A 48 8.61 11.41 -21.17
N PRO A 49 9.15 11.11 -22.37
CA PRO A 49 9.00 9.80 -22.99
C PRO A 49 9.78 8.74 -22.20
N LEU A 50 9.11 7.60 -21.92
CA LEU A 50 9.74 6.45 -21.27
C LEU A 50 10.73 5.73 -22.19
N LYS A 51 11.82 5.28 -21.60
CA LYS A 51 12.82 4.41 -22.22
C LYS A 51 13.00 3.16 -21.36
N LEU A 52 13.05 1.99 -22.01
CA LEU A 52 13.43 0.75 -21.35
C LEU A 52 14.91 0.80 -21.00
N VAL A 53 15.26 0.32 -19.79
CA VAL A 53 16.65 0.31 -19.31
C VAL A 53 17.02 -1.11 -18.89
N GLU A 54 18.17 -1.58 -19.35
CA GLU A 54 18.70 -2.87 -18.91
C GLU A 54 19.12 -2.77 -17.43
N PRO A 55 18.78 -3.77 -16.59
CA PRO A 55 19.19 -3.75 -15.19
C PRO A 55 20.72 -3.70 -15.10
N HIS A 56 21.24 -2.82 -14.25
CA HIS A 56 22.65 -2.90 -13.88
C HIS A 56 22.88 -4.23 -13.13
N GLU A 57 24.05 -4.86 -13.31
CA GLU A 57 24.39 -6.20 -12.81
C GLU A 57 24.19 -6.45 -11.29
N ILE A 58 23.80 -5.42 -10.52
CA ILE A 58 23.57 -5.45 -9.08
C ILE A 58 22.06 -5.48 -8.73
N ASP A 59 21.13 -5.27 -9.67
CA ASP A 59 19.69 -5.26 -9.37
C ASP A 59 19.10 -6.69 -9.34
N VAL A 60 18.71 -7.10 -8.14
CA VAL A 60 18.58 -8.49 -7.66
C VAL A 60 17.29 -9.20 -8.09
N ASN A 61 16.36 -8.54 -8.78
CA ASN A 61 15.03 -9.11 -9.03
C ASN A 61 14.74 -9.30 -10.53
N LYS A 62 14.77 -10.56 -10.98
CA LYS A 62 14.58 -10.96 -12.39
C LYS A 62 13.14 -10.75 -12.89
N ASP A 63 12.20 -10.51 -11.99
CA ASP A 63 10.77 -10.41 -12.29
C ASP A 63 10.32 -8.95 -12.52
N LEU A 64 11.25 -8.00 -12.54
CA LEU A 64 10.98 -6.58 -12.74
C LEU A 64 11.57 -6.07 -14.05
N THR A 65 10.80 -5.20 -14.72
CA THR A 65 11.24 -4.42 -15.87
C THR A 65 11.45 -2.97 -15.46
N TYR A 66 12.56 -2.38 -15.87
CA TYR A 66 12.92 -1.01 -15.49
C TYR A 66 12.72 -0.04 -16.65
N TYR A 67 12.09 1.09 -16.35
CA TYR A 67 11.89 2.19 -17.29
C TYR A 67 12.44 3.49 -16.73
N GLU A 68 12.86 4.40 -17.58
CA GLU A 68 13.27 5.75 -17.20
C GLU A 68 12.53 6.80 -18.02
N ASP A 69 12.12 7.89 -17.37
CA ASP A 69 11.81 9.15 -18.05
C ASP A 69 12.93 10.17 -17.79
N ASN A 70 12.68 11.47 -18.00
CA ASN A 70 13.72 12.48 -17.79
C ASN A 70 14.12 12.66 -16.32
N ASN A 71 13.28 12.24 -15.38
CA ASN A 71 13.43 12.53 -13.95
C ASN A 71 13.43 11.29 -13.06
N TYR A 72 12.84 10.18 -13.49
CA TYR A 72 12.61 9.00 -12.65
C TYR A 72 12.98 7.70 -13.34
N ARG A 73 13.46 6.75 -12.55
CA ARG A 73 13.45 5.32 -12.86
C ARG A 73 12.25 4.68 -12.19
N TYR A 74 11.56 3.80 -12.91
CA TYR A 74 10.40 3.03 -12.48
C TYR A 74 10.75 1.55 -12.43
N SER A 75 10.33 0.86 -11.36
CA SER A 75 10.37 -0.59 -11.26
C SER A 75 8.96 -1.13 -11.52
N VAL A 76 8.80 -1.93 -12.57
CA VAL A 76 7.50 -2.36 -13.08
C VAL A 76 7.41 -3.88 -13.09
N GLN A 77 6.37 -4.42 -12.48
CA GLN A 77 6.05 -5.85 -12.52
C GLN A 77 5.33 -6.22 -13.82
N GLU A 78 5.34 -7.51 -14.16
CA GLU A 78 4.46 -8.09 -15.18
C GLU A 78 3.01 -7.59 -15.01
N GLY A 79 2.36 -7.21 -16.12
CA GLY A 79 1.05 -6.55 -16.09
C GLY A 79 1.08 -5.01 -15.97
N GLY A 80 2.27 -4.39 -15.93
CA GLY A 80 2.41 -2.92 -15.99
C GLY A 80 2.21 -2.21 -14.65
N LYS A 81 2.24 -2.96 -13.53
CA LYS A 81 2.10 -2.41 -12.18
C LYS A 81 3.42 -1.78 -11.72
N ILE A 82 3.41 -0.49 -11.44
CA ILE A 82 4.58 0.23 -10.90
C ILE A 82 4.68 -0.09 -9.41
N LEU A 83 5.78 -0.73 -8.99
CA LEU A 83 6.03 -1.04 -7.58
C LEU A 83 6.83 0.06 -6.90
N SER A 84 7.71 0.72 -7.65
CA SER A 84 8.49 1.83 -7.12
C SER A 84 8.94 2.78 -8.21
N LEU A 85 9.30 3.98 -7.79
CA LEU A 85 10.06 4.95 -8.57
C LEU A 85 11.14 5.58 -7.71
N ILE A 86 12.25 5.95 -8.35
CA ILE A 86 13.36 6.66 -7.72
C ILE A 86 13.78 7.80 -8.66
N ARG A 87 13.94 8.99 -8.10
CA ARG A 87 14.41 10.16 -8.83
C ARG A 87 15.85 9.97 -9.29
N LEU A 88 16.12 10.28 -10.55
CA LEU A 88 17.46 10.24 -11.14
C LEU A 88 18.34 11.36 -10.57
N ALA A 89 19.62 11.07 -10.35
CA ALA A 89 20.55 12.02 -9.73
C ALA A 89 20.77 13.32 -10.53
N ASN A 90 20.50 13.29 -11.83
CA ASN A 90 20.62 14.43 -12.76
C ASN A 90 19.27 15.15 -12.98
N ALA A 91 18.20 14.73 -12.33
CA ALA A 91 16.91 15.41 -12.42
C ALA A 91 17.05 16.86 -11.91
N PRO A 92 16.42 17.84 -12.58
CA PRO A 92 16.50 19.23 -12.18
C PRO A 92 15.95 19.41 -10.76
N VAL A 93 16.71 20.12 -9.91
CA VAL A 93 16.35 20.43 -8.52
C VAL A 93 15.79 21.85 -8.46
N SER A 94 14.63 22.03 -7.85
CA SER A 94 14.06 23.35 -7.58
C SER A 94 14.62 23.90 -6.27
N SER A 95 14.87 25.21 -6.18
CA SER A 95 15.31 25.84 -4.92
C SER A 95 14.13 26.34 -4.08
N GLU A 96 12.96 25.71 -4.21
CA GLU A 96 11.75 26.15 -3.53
C GLU A 96 11.68 25.76 -2.04
N LYS A 97 10.70 26.38 -1.39
CA LYS A 97 10.53 26.51 0.05
C LYS A 97 10.26 25.16 0.72
N ALA A 98 10.68 25.03 1.98
CA ALA A 98 10.31 23.89 2.82
C ALA A 98 8.78 23.69 2.84
N LEU A 99 8.34 22.47 2.54
CA LEU A 99 6.94 22.07 2.55
C LEU A 99 6.41 21.99 3.99
N THR A 100 5.13 22.34 4.19
CA THR A 100 4.40 21.92 5.38
C THR A 100 4.01 20.45 5.30
N ARG A 101 3.60 19.87 6.44
CA ARG A 101 3.07 18.50 6.52
C ARG A 101 1.96 18.27 5.51
N GLU A 102 0.99 19.17 5.42
CA GLU A 102 -0.17 19.07 4.52
C GLU A 102 0.24 19.16 3.05
N GLN A 103 1.24 19.97 2.74
CA GLN A 103 1.77 20.07 1.38
C GLN A 103 2.49 18.79 0.96
N ALA A 104 3.24 18.16 1.87
CA ALA A 104 3.87 16.86 1.62
C ALA A 104 2.83 15.75 1.34
N VAL A 105 1.72 15.75 2.09
CA VAL A 105 0.60 14.84 1.83
C VAL A 105 0.02 15.09 0.45
N ALA A 106 -0.31 16.34 0.09
CA ALA A 106 -0.89 16.68 -1.20
C ALA A 106 0.03 16.32 -2.39
N VAL A 107 1.34 16.50 -2.26
CA VAL A 107 2.33 16.05 -3.25
C VAL A 107 2.28 14.53 -3.41
N THR A 108 2.22 13.80 -2.30
CA THR A 108 2.13 12.34 -2.30
C THR A 108 0.84 11.86 -2.96
N GLU A 109 -0.31 12.41 -2.59
CA GLU A 109 -1.61 12.03 -3.15
C GLU A 109 -1.65 12.25 -4.66
N LYS A 110 -1.14 13.40 -5.13
CA LYS A 110 -1.02 13.67 -6.57
C LYS A 110 -0.17 12.63 -7.28
N MET A 111 0.93 12.18 -6.65
CA MET A 111 1.79 11.14 -7.21
C MET A 111 1.07 9.78 -7.29
N ILE A 112 0.38 9.39 -6.21
CA ILE A 112 -0.43 8.16 -6.15
C ILE A 112 -1.47 8.17 -7.27
N THR A 113 -2.19 9.28 -7.46
CA THR A 113 -3.22 9.39 -8.49
C THR A 113 -2.72 9.11 -9.90
N ASN A 114 -1.49 9.50 -10.21
CA ASN A 114 -0.93 9.32 -11.55
C ASN A 114 -0.33 7.93 -11.75
N ILE A 115 0.28 7.37 -10.70
CA ILE A 115 1.10 6.15 -10.81
C ILE A 115 0.31 4.90 -10.45
N LEU A 116 -0.57 5.02 -9.46
CA LEU A 116 -1.38 3.94 -8.91
C LEU A 116 -2.88 4.32 -8.94
N PRO A 117 -3.43 4.69 -10.11
CA PRO A 117 -4.81 5.17 -10.23
C PRO A 117 -5.85 4.16 -9.75
N GLU A 118 -5.51 2.87 -9.73
CA GLU A 118 -6.34 1.79 -9.19
C GLU A 118 -6.69 1.96 -7.71
N PHE A 119 -5.92 2.72 -6.92
CA PHE A 119 -6.20 2.98 -5.50
C PHE A 119 -6.84 4.34 -5.24
N ASN A 120 -7.23 5.10 -6.28
CA ASN A 120 -7.84 6.43 -6.09
C ASN A 120 -9.15 6.40 -5.29
N SER A 121 -9.85 5.27 -5.27
CA SER A 121 -11.06 5.08 -4.48
C SER A 121 -10.82 4.36 -3.15
N SER A 122 -9.57 4.00 -2.83
CA SER A 122 -9.24 3.31 -1.58
C SER A 122 -9.28 4.27 -0.39
N SER A 123 -9.60 3.73 0.79
CA SER A 123 -9.46 4.44 2.04
C SER A 123 -8.00 4.42 2.49
N TYR A 124 -7.55 5.54 3.06
CA TYR A 124 -6.18 5.71 3.55
C TYR A 124 -6.15 6.10 5.02
N ASP A 125 -5.24 5.49 5.77
CA ASP A 125 -4.65 6.10 6.96
C ASP A 125 -3.31 6.73 6.59
N VAL A 126 -3.08 7.99 7.00
CA VAL A 126 -1.95 8.80 6.54
C VAL A 126 -1.03 9.14 7.71
N ILE A 127 0.15 8.53 7.70
CA ILE A 127 1.21 8.81 8.67
C ILE A 127 2.25 9.70 7.99
N VAL A 128 2.63 10.78 8.68
CA VAL A 128 3.62 11.72 8.16
C VAL A 128 4.71 11.92 9.20
N GLU A 129 5.94 11.64 8.79
CA GLU A 129 7.12 11.76 9.63
C GLU A 129 8.12 12.73 9.00
N GLN A 130 8.78 13.51 9.85
CA GLN A 130 9.98 14.26 9.53
C GLN A 130 10.91 14.15 10.73
N SER A 131 12.18 13.86 10.52
CA SER A 131 13.15 13.86 11.63
C SER A 131 13.39 15.29 12.11
N ASP A 132 13.89 15.46 13.34
CA ASP A 132 14.06 16.77 14.00
C ASP A 132 15.13 17.72 13.39
N GLY A 133 15.46 17.56 12.11
CA GLY A 133 16.31 18.46 11.34
C GLY A 133 15.51 19.20 10.28
N GLU A 134 15.67 20.52 10.22
CA GLU A 134 15.03 21.42 9.23
C GLU A 134 15.29 21.02 7.76
N ASP A 135 16.29 20.16 7.51
CA ASP A 135 16.70 19.69 6.19
C ASP A 135 16.40 18.21 5.92
N THR A 136 15.61 17.53 6.75
CA THR A 136 15.29 16.10 6.54
C THR A 136 14.08 15.90 5.63
N PRO A 137 14.11 14.91 4.71
CA PRO A 137 13.01 14.66 3.78
C PRO A 137 11.75 14.22 4.54
N TRP A 138 10.60 14.63 4.01
CA TRP A 138 9.32 14.16 4.50
C TRP A 138 9.14 12.69 4.13
N ARG A 139 8.61 11.91 5.06
CA ARG A 139 8.17 10.53 4.82
C ARG A 139 6.67 10.48 5.01
N VAL A 140 5.96 10.11 3.95
CA VAL A 140 4.51 10.04 3.94
C VAL A 140 4.10 8.61 3.64
N PHE A 141 3.39 7.99 4.57
CA PHE A 141 2.90 6.63 4.45
C PHE A 141 1.38 6.66 4.29
N HIS A 142 0.89 6.11 3.19
CA HIS A 142 -0.52 5.89 2.91
C HIS A 142 -0.82 4.41 3.11
N ARG A 143 -1.41 4.06 4.26
CA ARG A 143 -1.85 2.69 4.55
C ARG A 143 -3.19 2.46 3.90
N LEU A 144 -3.25 1.50 2.99
CA LEU A 144 -4.44 1.12 2.24
C LEU A 144 -5.35 0.27 3.11
N ILE A 145 -6.58 0.72 3.31
CA ILE A 145 -7.55 0.09 4.20
C ILE A 145 -8.77 -0.37 3.39
N ASN A 146 -9.18 -1.62 3.59
CA ASN A 146 -10.39 -2.14 2.95
C ASN A 146 -11.67 -1.73 3.72
N GLU A 147 -12.84 -2.11 3.20
CA GLU A 147 -14.14 -1.80 3.82
C GLU A 147 -14.32 -2.37 5.24
N LYS A 148 -13.48 -3.32 5.64
CA LYS A 148 -13.50 -3.98 6.96
C LYS A 148 -12.50 -3.37 7.95
N GLY A 149 -11.77 -2.32 7.56
CA GLY A 149 -10.76 -1.70 8.41
C GLY A 149 -9.42 -2.45 8.43
N ILE A 150 -9.19 -3.40 7.52
CA ILE A 150 -7.94 -4.18 7.44
C ILE A 150 -6.96 -3.48 6.50
N ILE A 151 -5.76 -3.23 7.00
CA ILE A 151 -4.65 -2.68 6.21
C ILE A 151 -4.11 -3.77 5.29
N PHE A 152 -4.02 -3.48 4.00
CA PHE A 152 -3.62 -4.46 2.98
C PHE A 152 -2.40 -4.07 2.15
N GLY A 153 -1.88 -2.90 2.43
CA GLY A 153 -0.70 -2.39 1.78
C GLY A 153 -0.35 -1.02 2.31
N GLN A 154 0.82 -0.56 1.89
CA GLN A 154 1.32 0.76 2.20
C GLN A 154 2.01 1.34 0.98
N ILE A 155 1.71 2.59 0.68
CA ILE A 155 2.48 3.40 -0.25
C ILE A 155 3.34 4.34 0.57
N SER A 156 4.65 4.20 0.44
CA SER A 156 5.64 4.97 1.17
C SER A 156 6.32 5.95 0.21
N THR A 157 6.21 7.23 0.50
CA THR A 157 6.73 8.32 -0.33
C THR A 157 7.71 9.16 0.46
N PHE A 158 8.86 9.43 -0.14
CA PHE A 158 9.90 10.30 0.40
C PHE A 158 9.97 11.54 -0.46
N ILE A 159 9.85 12.71 0.16
CA ILE A 159 9.82 14.00 -0.52
C ILE A 159 11.03 14.81 -0.07
N ASP A 160 11.83 15.21 -1.04
CA ASP A 160 13.01 16.04 -0.83
C ASP A 160 12.61 17.48 -0.47
N ARG A 161 13.61 18.24 -0.01
CA ARG A 161 13.45 19.65 0.37
C ARG A 161 12.88 20.52 -0.76
N ASP A 162 13.17 20.18 -2.01
CA ASP A 162 12.68 20.93 -3.17
C ASP A 162 11.19 20.65 -3.49
N GLY A 163 10.55 19.83 -2.67
CA GLY A 163 9.15 19.45 -2.80
C GLY A 163 8.89 18.39 -3.87
N GLU A 164 9.94 17.84 -4.48
CA GLU A 164 9.83 16.74 -5.43
C GLU A 164 9.93 15.40 -4.70
N VAL A 165 9.24 14.41 -5.26
CA VAL A 165 9.33 13.03 -4.76
C VAL A 165 10.72 12.50 -5.07
N TRP A 166 11.46 12.10 -4.04
CA TRP A 166 12.72 11.41 -4.20
C TRP A 166 12.49 9.93 -4.51
N MET A 167 11.56 9.32 -3.80
CA MET A 167 11.24 7.91 -3.93
C MET A 167 9.77 7.67 -3.59
N LEU A 168 9.12 6.78 -4.34
CA LEU A 168 7.86 6.18 -3.95
C LEU A 168 8.01 4.67 -4.08
N SER A 169 7.51 3.94 -3.09
CA SER A 169 7.45 2.47 -3.09
C SER A 169 6.09 2.02 -2.59
N ALA A 170 5.58 0.96 -3.18
CA ALA A 170 4.29 0.39 -2.84
C ALA A 170 4.45 -1.09 -2.51
N ASP A 171 3.97 -1.48 -1.33
CA ASP A 171 3.87 -2.87 -0.92
C ASP A 171 2.40 -3.20 -0.66
N ILE A 172 1.75 -3.97 -1.54
CA ILE A 172 0.29 -4.06 -1.61
C ILE A 172 -0.17 -5.49 -1.97
N TYR A 173 -1.06 -6.05 -1.15
CA TYR A 173 -1.57 -7.42 -1.23
C TYR A 173 -3.11 -7.52 -1.31
N PRO A 174 -3.77 -6.92 -2.31
CA PRO A 174 -5.23 -6.81 -2.33
C PRO A 174 -5.92 -8.18 -2.54
N GLU A 175 -5.37 -9.01 -3.43
CA GLU A 175 -5.96 -10.30 -3.81
C GLU A 175 -6.02 -11.32 -2.65
N LYS A 176 -5.19 -11.12 -1.62
CA LYS A 176 -5.11 -12.01 -0.47
C LYS A 176 -6.18 -11.75 0.57
N ILE A 177 -6.96 -10.68 0.44
CA ILE A 177 -7.90 -10.29 1.49
C ILE A 177 -9.34 -10.65 1.18
N ASP A 178 -9.67 -10.82 -0.11
CA ASP A 178 -10.97 -11.35 -0.53
C ASP A 178 -11.09 -12.87 -0.34
N ASP A 179 -10.02 -13.53 0.13
CA ASP A 179 -10.07 -14.93 0.51
C ASP A 179 -10.88 -15.09 1.81
N ASN A 180 -12.14 -15.51 1.66
CA ASN A 180 -13.05 -15.84 2.75
C ASN A 180 -12.45 -16.83 3.78
N SER A 181 -11.41 -17.60 3.42
CA SER A 181 -10.73 -18.49 4.35
C SER A 181 -9.94 -17.74 5.42
N LEU A 182 -9.45 -16.54 5.11
CA LEU A 182 -8.70 -15.68 6.04
C LEU A 182 -9.64 -14.90 6.98
N GLN A 183 -10.90 -14.74 6.60
CA GLN A 183 -11.91 -13.98 7.34
C GLN A 183 -12.92 -14.87 8.09
N LYS A 184 -12.59 -16.13 8.37
CA LYS A 184 -13.50 -17.06 9.06
C LYS A 184 -13.95 -16.51 10.42
N ASN A 185 -15.22 -16.80 10.76
CA ASN A 185 -15.83 -16.50 12.06
C ASN A 185 -14.98 -17.08 13.20
N ASN A 186 -14.17 -16.24 13.86
CA ASN A 186 -13.55 -16.37 15.19
C ASN A 186 -12.26 -15.52 15.29
N MET A 187 -12.28 -14.30 14.74
CA MET A 187 -11.12 -13.41 14.89
C MET A 187 -11.05 -12.87 16.33
N VAL A 188 -9.84 -12.78 16.86
CA VAL A 188 -9.52 -12.05 18.07
C VAL A 188 -9.97 -10.61 17.86
N ILE A 189 -10.81 -10.11 18.78
CA ILE A 189 -11.23 -8.70 18.80
C ILE A 189 -10.11 -7.81 19.34
N GLU A 190 -10.19 -6.51 19.05
CA GLU A 190 -9.16 -5.52 19.39
C GLU A 190 -8.77 -5.56 20.87
N GLU A 191 -9.75 -5.57 21.78
CA GLU A 191 -9.52 -5.53 23.22
C GLU A 191 -8.75 -6.78 23.70
N LYS A 192 -9.04 -7.93 23.08
CA LYS A 192 -8.34 -9.18 23.37
C LYS A 192 -6.92 -9.17 22.78
N ALA A 193 -6.71 -8.59 21.60
CA ALA A 193 -5.37 -8.41 21.03
C ALA A 193 -4.50 -7.51 21.91
N ILE A 194 -5.05 -6.39 22.39
CA ILE A 194 -4.36 -5.49 23.33
C ILE A 194 -3.99 -6.22 24.61
N ALA A 195 -4.90 -7.03 25.18
CA ALA A 195 -4.61 -7.81 26.38
C ALA A 195 -3.47 -8.83 26.16
N ILE A 196 -3.46 -9.52 25.01
CA ILE A 196 -2.38 -10.45 24.63
C ILE A 196 -1.05 -9.70 24.48
N ALA A 197 -1.06 -8.50 23.87
CA ALA A 197 0.13 -7.68 23.71
C ALA A 197 0.76 -7.30 25.06
N TYR A 198 -0.05 -6.85 26.03
CA TYR A 198 0.43 -6.55 27.38
C TYR A 198 1.04 -7.79 28.06
N GLN A 199 0.39 -8.94 27.96
CA GLN A 199 0.92 -10.19 28.52
C GLN A 199 2.27 -10.57 27.89
N ALA A 200 2.43 -10.35 26.58
CA ALA A 200 3.68 -10.60 25.88
C ALA A 200 4.80 -9.65 26.33
N VAL A 201 4.49 -8.36 26.51
CA VAL A 201 5.42 -7.35 27.02
C VAL A 201 5.88 -7.67 28.45
N GLU A 202 4.95 -8.08 29.32
CA GLU A 202 5.27 -8.50 30.70
C GLU A 202 6.14 -9.76 30.71
N GLY A 203 5.83 -10.75 29.87
CA GLY A 203 6.64 -11.96 29.71
C GLY A 203 8.06 -11.65 29.24
N TRP A 204 8.19 -10.83 28.19
CA TRP A 204 9.48 -10.37 27.68
C TRP A 204 10.28 -9.61 28.76
N ALA A 205 9.64 -8.71 29.51
CA ALA A 205 10.31 -7.98 30.58
C ALA A 205 10.84 -8.90 31.67
N GLY A 206 10.05 -9.92 32.05
CA GLY A 206 10.45 -10.94 33.01
C GLY A 206 11.67 -11.76 32.54
N GLU A 207 11.73 -12.12 31.26
CA GLU A 207 12.89 -12.84 30.68
C GLU A 207 14.17 -11.99 30.66
N GLN A 208 14.03 -10.68 30.60
CA GLN A 208 15.16 -9.74 30.55
C GLN A 208 15.53 -9.17 31.93
N ASP A 209 14.90 -9.64 33.01
CA ASP A 209 15.02 -9.08 34.37
C ASP A 209 14.77 -7.56 34.42
N PHE A 210 13.83 -7.07 33.60
CA PHE A 210 13.42 -5.67 33.58
C PHE A 210 12.15 -5.45 34.40
N ALA A 211 12.12 -4.35 35.15
CA ALA A 211 10.89 -3.83 35.75
C ALA A 211 10.25 -2.84 34.78
N LEU A 212 9.06 -3.18 34.27
CA LEU A 212 8.21 -2.28 33.51
C LEU A 212 6.98 -1.88 34.34
N ASN A 213 6.55 -0.62 34.23
CA ASN A 213 5.27 -0.19 34.77
C ASN A 213 4.17 -0.53 33.75
N THR A 214 3.67 -1.76 33.76
CA THR A 214 2.54 -2.16 32.89
C THR A 214 1.18 -1.99 33.56
N GLU A 215 1.15 -1.65 34.85
CA GLU A 215 -0.07 -1.47 35.65
C GLU A 215 -0.73 -0.11 35.41
N ASP A 216 0.06 0.94 35.18
CA ASP A 216 -0.43 2.29 34.87
C ASP A 216 -0.84 2.43 33.39
N LYS A 217 -1.85 1.68 32.97
CA LYS A 217 -2.31 1.68 31.57
C LYS A 217 -2.86 3.02 31.09
N GLU A 218 -3.18 3.94 32.00
CA GLU A 218 -3.70 5.28 31.66
C GLU A 218 -2.60 6.23 31.15
N SER A 219 -1.34 5.99 31.50
CA SER A 219 -0.21 6.77 30.97
C SER A 219 0.31 6.26 29.63
N HIS A 220 -0.09 5.06 29.22
CA HIS A 220 0.30 4.48 27.93
C HIS A 220 -0.56 5.02 26.78
N THR A 221 0.05 5.15 25.61
CA THR A 221 -0.70 5.33 24.36
C THR A 221 -0.71 4.00 23.63
N VAL A 222 -1.90 3.46 23.37
CA VAL A 222 -2.07 2.16 22.71
C VAL A 222 -2.83 2.34 21.41
N THR A 223 -2.29 1.78 20.33
CA THR A 223 -3.01 1.64 19.06
C THR A 223 -3.02 0.19 18.63
N ALA A 224 -4.13 -0.26 18.06
CA ALA A 224 -4.27 -1.59 17.51
C ALA A 224 -4.89 -1.50 16.12
N SER A 225 -4.35 -2.22 15.16
CA SER A 225 -4.90 -2.25 13.80
C SER A 225 -4.74 -3.63 13.19
N GLN A 226 -5.70 -4.02 12.36
CA GLN A 226 -5.58 -5.25 11.58
C GLN A 226 -4.79 -4.97 10.31
N TYR A 227 -3.89 -5.88 9.96
CA TYR A 227 -3.16 -5.83 8.70
C TYR A 227 -2.97 -7.23 8.12
N TYR A 228 -2.83 -7.33 6.81
CA TYR A 228 -2.39 -8.56 6.16
C TYR A 228 -0.87 -8.68 6.23
N ASP A 229 -0.41 -9.75 6.87
CA ASP A 229 1.00 -10.08 6.95
C ASP A 229 1.35 -11.12 5.88
N ALA A 230 2.21 -10.73 4.94
CA ALA A 230 2.62 -11.58 3.83
C ALA A 230 3.51 -12.76 4.28
N ASP A 231 4.35 -12.56 5.28
CA ASP A 231 5.28 -13.60 5.78
C ASP A 231 4.52 -14.75 6.42
N TYR A 232 3.44 -14.43 7.14
CA TYR A 232 2.56 -15.42 7.75
C TYR A 232 1.35 -15.77 6.88
N SER A 233 1.18 -15.11 5.73
CA SER A 233 0.03 -15.23 4.83
C SER A 233 -1.30 -15.20 5.58
N SER A 234 -1.44 -14.28 6.52
CA SER A 234 -2.59 -14.23 7.44
C SER A 234 -2.94 -12.80 7.85
N ILE A 235 -4.18 -12.60 8.31
CA ILE A 235 -4.54 -11.33 8.95
C ILE A 235 -4.01 -11.35 10.38
N CYS A 236 -3.30 -10.30 10.74
CA CYS A 236 -2.68 -10.08 12.03
C CYS A 236 -3.21 -8.80 12.67
N TRP A 237 -3.11 -8.72 13.99
CA TRP A 237 -3.12 -7.48 14.73
C TRP A 237 -1.70 -6.97 14.87
N ILE A 238 -1.51 -5.68 14.60
CA ILE A 238 -0.35 -4.92 15.07
C ILE A 238 -0.79 -4.05 16.24
N VAL A 239 -0.20 -4.26 17.40
CA VAL A 239 -0.49 -3.50 18.61
C VAL A 239 0.77 -2.70 18.98
N HIS A 240 0.66 -1.38 18.98
CA HIS A 240 1.73 -0.48 19.41
C HIS A 240 1.38 0.07 20.79
N ILE A 241 2.27 -0.14 21.75
CA ILE A 241 2.15 0.34 23.13
C ILE A 241 3.33 1.30 23.36
N GLU A 242 3.03 2.58 23.52
CA GLU A 242 4.02 3.63 23.75
C GLU A 242 4.00 4.12 25.20
N ASN A 243 5.11 4.76 25.59
CA ASN A 243 5.31 5.39 26.91
C ASN A 243 5.27 4.41 28.08
N VAL A 244 5.62 3.14 27.86
CA VAL A 244 5.78 2.19 28.97
C VAL A 244 7.05 2.52 29.74
N GLU A 245 6.93 2.80 31.03
CA GLU A 245 8.10 3.13 31.83
C GLU A 245 8.92 1.89 32.17
N LYS A 246 10.16 1.86 31.68
CA LYS A 246 11.19 0.95 32.16
C LYS A 246 11.88 1.53 33.38
N ILE A 247 11.68 0.90 34.53
CA ILE A 247 12.27 1.30 35.81
C ILE A 247 13.71 0.81 35.86
N ILE A 248 14.67 1.73 35.80
CA ILE A 248 16.10 1.41 35.97
C ILE A 248 16.45 1.41 37.46
N ASN A 249 15.95 2.39 38.19
CA ASN A 249 16.07 2.53 39.64
C ASN A 249 14.98 3.49 40.16
N PRO A 250 14.79 3.65 41.48
CA PRO A 250 13.73 4.50 42.04
C PRO A 250 13.75 5.97 41.63
N GLN A 251 14.81 6.46 40.98
CA GLN A 251 14.98 7.84 40.55
C GLN A 251 15.05 8.00 39.02
N LYS A 252 15.01 6.89 38.27
CA LYS A 252 15.18 6.91 36.81
C LYS A 252 14.29 5.87 36.13
N ALA A 253 13.35 6.37 35.33
CA ALA A 253 12.61 5.61 34.34
C ALA A 253 13.04 6.04 32.93
N LEU A 254 12.89 5.14 31.97
CA LEU A 254 12.95 5.45 30.54
C LEU A 254 11.63 5.05 29.91
N HIS A 255 11.11 5.88 29.01
CA HIS A 255 10.00 5.46 28.17
C HIS A 255 10.50 4.44 27.15
N GLN A 256 9.70 3.40 26.98
CA GLN A 256 9.94 2.34 26.03
C GLN A 256 8.65 2.08 25.26
N SER A 257 8.78 1.82 23.97
CA SER A 257 7.66 1.46 23.10
C SER A 257 7.78 0.01 22.66
N PHE A 258 6.65 -0.62 22.42
CA PHE A 258 6.56 -2.04 22.06
C PHE A 258 5.61 -2.22 20.89
N LEU A 259 6.09 -2.88 19.85
CA LEU A 259 5.28 -3.33 18.73
C LEU A 259 5.09 -4.84 18.83
N VAL A 260 3.85 -5.28 18.91
CA VAL A 260 3.49 -6.70 19.03
C VAL A 260 2.63 -7.11 17.84
N THR A 261 3.05 -8.15 17.13
CA THR A 261 2.28 -8.78 16.05
C THR A 261 1.59 -10.03 16.59
N ILE A 262 0.28 -10.11 16.41
CA ILE A 262 -0.56 -11.20 16.90
C ILE A 262 -1.37 -11.78 15.75
N ASN A 263 -1.36 -13.09 15.55
CA ASN A 263 -2.22 -13.74 14.57
C ASN A 263 -3.69 -13.50 14.93
N ALA A 264 -4.49 -12.92 14.02
CA ALA A 264 -5.85 -12.53 14.35
C ALA A 264 -6.81 -13.71 14.49
N GLN A 265 -6.46 -14.91 14.01
CA GLN A 265 -7.29 -16.11 14.17
C GLN A 265 -6.95 -16.89 15.44
N THR A 266 -5.67 -17.07 15.74
CA THR A 266 -5.21 -17.92 16.84
C THR A 266 -4.96 -17.15 18.13
N GLY A 267 -4.65 -15.85 18.05
CA GLY A 267 -4.16 -15.05 19.16
C GLY A 267 -2.71 -15.34 19.53
N GLU A 268 -1.98 -16.07 18.70
CA GLU A 268 -0.55 -16.34 18.87
C GLU A 268 0.28 -15.07 18.64
N VAL A 269 1.25 -14.81 19.52
CA VAL A 269 2.22 -13.72 19.35
C VAL A 269 3.28 -14.19 18.35
N LEU A 270 3.33 -13.53 17.19
CA LEU A 270 4.24 -13.86 16.10
C LEU A 270 5.56 -13.08 16.21
N ASN A 271 5.49 -11.84 16.69
CA ASN A 271 6.67 -11.00 16.88
C ASN A 271 6.45 -10.00 18.03
N LEU A 272 7.53 -9.64 18.72
CA LEU A 272 7.58 -8.58 19.72
C LEU A 272 8.87 -7.79 19.52
N SER A 273 8.73 -6.50 19.24
CA SER A 273 9.86 -5.60 18.95
C SER A 273 9.85 -4.41 19.91
N PRO A 274 10.80 -4.35 20.86
CA PRO A 274 10.99 -3.18 21.70
C PRO A 274 11.72 -2.06 20.95
N SER A 275 11.28 -0.82 21.09
CA SER A 275 11.94 0.40 20.61
C SER A 275 12.08 1.44 21.73
N ARG A 276 12.98 2.40 21.53
CA ARG A 276 13.24 3.51 22.47
C ARG A 276 12.71 4.81 21.91
#